data_AF-V5HVA9-F1
#
_entry.id   AF-V5HVA9-F1
#
_cell.length_a   1.000
_cell.length_b   1.000
_cell.length_c   1.000
_cell.angle_alpha   90.00
_cell.angle_beta   90.00
_cell.angle_gamma   90.00
#
_symmetry.space_group_name_H-M   'P 1'
#
loop_
_entity.id
_entity.type
_entity.pdbx_description
1 polymer ?
#
loop_
_entity_poly.entity_id
_entity_poly.type
_entity_poly.pdbx_seq_one_letter_code
_entity_poly.pdbx_strand_id
1 'polypeptide(L)'
;MRTIVLLAVIALGGVSLIMGDTNRRHHYGVSFDNGTCKYRNQTLEDGGFLTLQFPCELWLCNVTERTLTVEGCNVRRYGSCIHVHRCR
;
A
#
# COMPACT_ATOMS: atom_id res chain seq x y z
N MET A 1 48.79 -3.03 46.96
CA MET A 1 47.66 -2.55 46.12
C MET A 1 47.84 -3.19 44.74
N ARG A 2 47.02 -4.19 44.40
CA ARG A 2 47.09 -4.90 43.11
C ARG A 2 45.84 -4.53 42.31
N THR A 3 46.01 -3.69 41.31
CA THR A 3 44.94 -3.26 40.39
C THR A 3 44.70 -4.37 39.37
N ILE A 4 43.55 -5.03 39.47
CA ILE A 4 43.07 -6.00 38.48
C ILE A 4 42.32 -5.20 37.41
N VAL A 5 42.92 -5.05 36.23
CA VAL A 5 42.30 -4.39 35.08
C VAL A 5 41.46 -5.42 34.33
N LEU A 6 40.14 -5.39 34.53
CA LEU A 6 39.18 -6.19 33.78
C LEU A 6 38.90 -5.51 32.43
N LEU A 7 39.51 -6.05 31.37
CA LEU A 7 39.20 -5.68 29.99
C LEU A 7 37.88 -6.35 29.57
N ALA A 8 36.78 -5.59 29.56
CA ALA A 8 35.53 -6.02 28.96
C ALA A 8 35.60 -5.78 27.44
N VAL A 9 35.78 -6.86 26.66
CA VAL A 9 35.67 -6.82 25.19
C VAL A 9 34.19 -6.89 24.84
N ILE A 10 33.57 -5.76 24.56
CA ILE A 10 32.20 -5.72 24.04
C ILE A 10 32.30 -5.98 22.54
N ALA A 11 32.09 -7.23 22.13
CA ALA A 11 31.92 -7.57 20.74
C ALA A 11 30.66 -6.85 20.22
N LEU A 12 30.86 -5.80 19.42
CA LEU A 12 29.81 -5.12 18.68
C LEU A 12 29.33 -6.04 17.55
N GLY A 13 28.55 -7.07 17.91
CA GLY A 13 27.77 -7.85 16.96
C GLY A 13 26.68 -6.94 16.40
N GLY A 14 26.89 -6.46 15.17
CA GLY A 14 25.92 -5.62 14.46
C GLY A 14 24.61 -6.38 14.28
N VAL A 15 23.54 -5.88 14.92
CA VAL A 15 22.18 -6.33 14.63
C VAL A 15 21.82 -5.81 13.25
N SER A 16 21.73 -6.69 12.26
CA SER A 16 21.07 -6.36 11.00
C SER A 16 19.59 -6.10 11.30
N LEU A 17 19.23 -4.84 11.46
CA LEU A 17 17.82 -4.42 11.44
C LEU A 17 17.33 -4.53 10.00
N ILE A 18 16.98 -5.75 9.58
CA ILE A 18 16.15 -5.92 8.40
C ILE A 18 14.77 -5.40 8.81
N MET A 19 14.50 -4.11 8.57
CA MET A 19 13.14 -3.60 8.54
C MET A 19 12.45 -4.25 7.33
N GLY A 20 11.97 -5.47 7.52
CA GLY A 20 10.92 -6.04 6.70
C GLY A 20 9.70 -5.15 6.90
N ASP A 21 9.43 -4.34 5.88
CA ASP A 21 8.26 -3.48 5.74
C ASP A 21 7.04 -4.15 6.39
N THR A 22 6.46 -3.51 7.41
CA THR A 22 5.24 -4.03 8.03
C THR A 22 4.12 -3.88 7.02
N ASN A 23 4.00 -4.85 6.12
CA ASN A 23 2.88 -5.04 5.23
C ASN A 23 1.66 -5.40 6.09
N ARG A 24 1.13 -4.38 6.79
CA ARG A 24 -0.23 -4.38 7.29
C ARG A 24 -1.07 -4.53 6.04
N ARG A 25 -1.49 -5.77 5.75
CA ARG A 25 -2.48 -6.07 4.74
C ARG A 25 -3.74 -5.32 5.16
N HIS A 26 -3.88 -4.10 4.66
CA HIS A 26 -5.10 -3.35 4.85
C HIS A 26 -6.16 -4.11 4.04
N HIS A 27 -6.98 -4.87 4.74
CA HIS A 27 -8.15 -5.52 4.18
C HIS A 27 -9.16 -4.44 3.83
N TYR A 28 -8.96 -3.75 2.71
CA TYR A 28 -9.98 -2.89 2.13
C TYR A 28 -11.00 -3.80 1.43
N GLY A 29 -12.01 -4.25 2.19
CA GLY A 29 -13.21 -4.85 1.61
C GLY A 29 -14.00 -3.77 0.86
N VAL A 30 -14.63 -4.15 -0.24
CA VAL A 30 -15.66 -3.32 -0.88
C VAL A 30 -17.01 -3.64 -0.22
N SER A 31 -17.80 -2.61 0.07
CA SER A 31 -19.20 -2.77 0.48
C SER A 31 -20.13 -2.06 -0.48
N PHE A 32 -21.36 -2.58 -0.60
CA PHE A 32 -22.40 -2.06 -1.46
C PHE A 32 -23.62 -1.76 -0.59
N ASP A 33 -23.86 -0.48 -0.31
CA ASP A 33 -24.88 -0.03 0.62
C ASP A 33 -25.63 1.17 0.02
N ASN A 34 -26.96 1.20 0.14
CA ASN A 34 -27.81 2.33 -0.26
C ASN A 34 -27.52 2.89 -1.67
N GLY A 35 -27.28 2.03 -2.66
CA GLY A 35 -27.00 2.49 -4.03
C GLY A 35 -25.59 3.05 -4.23
N THR A 36 -24.65 2.75 -3.33
CA THR A 36 -23.25 3.21 -3.41
C THR A 36 -22.24 2.10 -3.23
N CYS A 37 -21.05 2.26 -3.82
CA CYS A 37 -19.86 1.47 -3.52
C CYS A 37 -19.01 2.19 -2.48
N LYS A 38 -18.61 1.49 -1.42
CA LYS A 38 -17.64 1.99 -0.44
C LYS A 38 -16.34 1.21 -0.55
N TYR A 39 -15.24 1.94 -0.76
CA TYR A 39 -13.91 1.35 -0.90
C TYR A 39 -12.83 2.33 -0.46
N ARG A 40 -11.88 1.88 0.37
CA ARG A 40 -10.78 2.70 0.90
C ARG A 40 -11.25 4.06 1.46
N ASN A 41 -12.38 4.06 2.17
CA ASN A 41 -13.01 5.25 2.74
C ASN A 41 -13.58 6.27 1.71
N GLN A 42 -13.69 5.89 0.44
CA GLN A 42 -14.41 6.63 -0.59
C GLN A 42 -15.79 6.03 -0.82
N THR A 43 -16.75 6.87 -1.17
CA THR A 43 -18.11 6.47 -1.55
C THR A 43 -18.36 6.93 -2.98
N LEU A 44 -18.77 6.00 -3.84
CA LEU A 44 -19.12 6.25 -5.23
C LEU A 44 -20.59 5.91 -5.45
N GLU A 45 -21.31 6.75 -6.16
CA GLU A 45 -22.67 6.45 -6.63
C GLU A 45 -22.63 5.37 -7.73
N ASP A 46 -23.78 4.75 -8.00
CA ASP A 46 -23.91 3.77 -9.08
C ASP A 46 -23.57 4.40 -10.44
N GLY A 47 -22.68 3.75 -11.20
CA GLY A 47 -22.11 4.29 -12.44
C GLY A 47 -21.04 5.38 -12.25
N GLY A 48 -20.75 5.77 -10.99
CA GLY A 48 -19.75 6.76 -10.65
C GLY A 48 -18.31 6.25 -10.83
N PHE A 49 -17.37 7.19 -10.99
CA PHE A 49 -15.96 6.89 -11.11
C PHE A 49 -15.07 7.85 -10.31
N LEU A 50 -13.87 7.39 -9.96
CA LEU A 50 -12.86 8.20 -9.29
C LEU A 50 -11.49 7.92 -9.91
N THR A 51 -10.82 8.98 -10.35
CA THR A 51 -9.43 8.91 -10.82
C THR A 51 -8.50 9.40 -9.73
N LEU A 52 -7.58 8.54 -9.31
CA LEU A 52 -6.55 8.84 -8.32
C LEU A 52 -5.21 9.03 -9.00
N GLN A 53 -4.48 10.08 -8.60
CA GLN A 53 -3.12 10.33 -9.10
C GLN A 53 -2.06 9.51 -8.36
N PHE A 54 -2.32 9.15 -7.10
CA PHE A 54 -1.43 8.34 -6.29
C PHE A 54 -2.22 7.45 -5.30
N PRO A 55 -2.19 6.11 -5.45
CA PRO A 55 -1.69 5.37 -6.61
C PRO A 55 -2.48 5.74 -7.90
N CYS A 56 -1.87 5.47 -9.05
CA CYS A 56 -2.43 5.72 -10.39
C CYS A 56 -3.53 4.69 -10.65
N GLU A 57 -4.77 5.02 -10.25
CA GLU A 57 -5.93 4.12 -10.30
C GLU A 57 -7.16 4.86 -10.85
N LEU A 58 -7.98 4.16 -11.64
CA LEU A 58 -9.34 4.54 -12.00
C LEU A 58 -10.30 3.54 -11.36
N TRP A 59 -11.24 4.05 -10.57
CA TRP A 59 -12.25 3.24 -9.89
C TRP A 59 -13.59 3.44 -10.57
N LEU A 60 -14.30 2.36 -10.84
CA LEU A 60 -15.63 2.35 -11.45
C LEU A 60 -16.58 1.56 -10.55
N CYS A 61 -17.69 2.18 -10.15
CA CYS A 61 -18.70 1.56 -9.30
C CYS A 61 -19.89 1.06 -10.14
N ASN A 62 -20.22 -0.22 -9.99
CA ASN A 62 -21.47 -0.80 -10.48
C ASN A 62 -22.16 -1.51 -9.31
N VAL A 63 -23.17 -0.86 -8.74
CA VAL A 63 -23.92 -1.39 -7.58
C VAL A 63 -24.87 -2.50 -8.00
N THR A 64 -25.43 -2.40 -9.22
CA THR A 64 -26.32 -3.42 -9.78
C THR A 64 -25.60 -4.77 -9.90
N GLU A 65 -24.38 -4.76 -10.43
CA GLU A 65 -23.51 -5.95 -10.55
C GLU A 65 -22.69 -6.23 -9.28
N ARG A 66 -22.84 -5.41 -8.23
CA ARG A 66 -22.04 -5.47 -6.98
C ARG A 66 -20.55 -5.59 -7.26
N THR A 67 -20.07 -4.77 -8.19
CA THR A 67 -18.70 -4.78 -8.67
C THR A 67 -18.08 -3.40 -8.54
N LEU A 68 -16.86 -3.36 -8.02
CA LEU A 68 -15.99 -2.19 -8.08
C LEU A 68 -14.75 -2.57 -8.88
N THR A 69 -14.61 -1.98 -10.06
CA THR A 69 -13.45 -2.20 -10.91
C THR A 69 -12.37 -1.19 -10.53
N VAL A 70 -11.16 -1.66 -10.23
CA VAL A 70 -9.99 -0.84 -9.96
C VAL A 70 -8.98 -1.08 -11.08
N GLU A 71 -8.89 -0.12 -11.99
CA GLU A 71 -7.92 -0.16 -13.08
C GLU A 71 -6.67 0.61 -12.68
N GLY A 72 -5.55 -0.10 -12.54
CA GLY A 72 -4.24 0.52 -12.31
C GLY A 72 -3.55 0.93 -13.61
N CYS A 73 -2.57 1.83 -13.51
CA CYS A 73 -1.71 2.16 -14.65
C CYS A 73 -0.72 1.03 -14.98
N ASN A 74 -0.46 0.83 -16.28
CA ASN A 74 0.42 -0.24 -16.78
C ASN A 74 1.87 -0.04 -16.30
N VAL A 75 2.40 -0.98 -15.52
CA VAL A 75 3.83 -1.06 -15.23
C VAL A 75 4.54 -1.67 -16.45
N ARG A 76 5.63 -1.05 -16.92
CA ARG A 76 6.39 -1.58 -18.07
C ARG A 76 6.86 -3.01 -17.75
N ARG A 77 6.73 -3.93 -18.71
CA ARG A 77 7.13 -5.35 -18.58
C ARG A 77 8.61 -5.56 -18.21
N TYR A 78 9.47 -4.58 -18.51
CA TYR A 78 10.90 -4.60 -18.18
C TYR A 78 11.33 -3.22 -17.65
N GLY A 79 12.12 -3.21 -16.58
CA GLY A 79 12.66 -2.00 -15.92
C GLY A 79 12.29 -1.89 -14.45
N SER A 80 12.90 -0.93 -13.74
CA SER A 80 12.55 -0.60 -12.35
C SER A 80 11.12 -0.05 -12.29
N CYS A 81 10.37 -0.36 -11.22
CA CYS A 81 9.05 0.24 -10.96
C CYS A 81 9.20 1.77 -10.92
N ILE A 82 8.68 2.46 -11.94
CA ILE A 82 8.62 3.92 -11.95
C ILE A 82 7.31 4.30 -11.29
N HIS A 83 7.38 5.05 -10.19
CA HIS A 83 6.19 5.63 -9.57
C HIS A 83 5.49 6.56 -10.56
N VAL A 84 4.34 6.13 -11.08
CA VAL A 84 3.55 6.91 -12.03
C VAL A 84 2.67 7.86 -11.22
N HIS A 85 3.18 9.06 -10.93
CA HIS A 85 2.43 10.12 -10.24
C HIS A 85 1.56 10.95 -11.20
N ARG A 86 1.27 10.47 -12.41
CA ARG A 86 0.43 11.18 -13.38
C ARG A 86 -0.37 10.15 -14.18
N CYS A 87 -1.63 9.96 -13.81
CA CYS A 87 -2.65 9.41 -14.72
C CYS A 87 -2.76 10.38 -15.90
N ARG A 88 -2.08 10.11 -17.00
CA ARG A 88 -2.24 10.89 -18.24
C ARG A 88 -2.13 9.99 -19.44
#